data_AF-A0AA43TPE8-F1
#
_entry.id   AF-A0AA43TPE8-F1
#
_cell.length_a   1.000
_cell.length_b   1.000
_cell.length_c   1.000
_cell.angle_alpha   90.00
_cell.angle_beta   90.00
_cell.angle_gamma   90.00
#
_symmetry.space_group_name_H-M   'P 1'
#
loop_
_entity.id
_entity.type
_entity.pdbx_description
1 polymer ?
#
loop_
_entity_poly.entity_id
_entity_poly.type
_entity_poly.pdbx_seq_one_letter_code
_entity_poly.pdbx_strand_id
1 'polypeptide(L)'
;MQDDKKHELLISAIDYLKIQYAMGQSPCLALVISRHYRLLAESSVESSNKTNYVNQASSWFGCYLKKAKPLAEAEMHIYSGVYGV
;
A
#
# COMPACT_ATOMS: atom_id res chain seq x y z
N MET A 1 8.20 -9.06 23.87
CA MET A 1 7.76 -7.85 24.61
C MET A 1 7.91 -6.55 23.82
N GLN A 2 9.00 -6.30 23.06
CA GLN A 2 9.10 -5.10 22.19
C GLN A 2 8.61 -5.35 20.75
N ASP A 3 8.80 -6.56 20.24
CA ASP A 3 8.32 -6.96 18.91
C ASP A 3 6.79 -7.07 18.85
N ASP A 4 6.15 -7.53 19.93
CA ASP A 4 4.70 -7.59 20.06
C ASP A 4 4.06 -6.20 19.95
N LYS A 5 4.66 -5.20 20.60
CA LYS A 5 4.18 -3.81 20.54
C LYS A 5 4.31 -3.22 19.13
N LYS A 6 5.40 -3.49 18.42
CA LYS A 6 5.56 -3.04 17.02
C LYS A 6 4.55 -3.72 16.10
N HIS A 7 4.31 -5.01 16.32
CA HIS A 7 3.32 -5.78 15.59
C HIS A 7 1.92 -5.20 15.74
N GLU A 8 1.46 -4.98 16.98
CA GLU A 8 0.14 -4.38 17.27
C GLU A 8 -0.02 -2.98 16.70
N LEU A 9 1.04 -2.17 16.75
CA LEU A 9 1.05 -0.82 16.15
C LEU A 9 0.90 -0.89 14.62
N LEU A 10 1.60 -1.81 13.96
CA LEU A 10 1.50 -1.98 12.50
C LEU A 10 0.10 -2.45 12.09
N ILE A 11 -0.49 -3.38 12.83
CA ILE A 11 -1.88 -3.83 12.58
C ILE A 11 -2.86 -2.67 12.75
N SER A 12 -2.76 -1.93 13.86
CA SER A 12 -3.63 -0.77 14.12
C SER A 12 -3.49 0.32 13.03
N ALA A 13 -2.26 0.58 12.59
CA ALA A 13 -2.00 1.52 11.49
C ALA A 13 -2.62 1.04 10.18
N ILE A 14 -2.50 -0.25 9.85
CA ILE A 14 -3.13 -0.83 8.65
C ILE A 14 -4.64 -0.66 8.70
N ASP A 15 -5.29 -0.95 9.82
CA ASP A 15 -6.74 -0.88 9.94
C ASP A 15 -7.24 0.57 9.77
N TYR A 16 -6.56 1.53 10.38
CA TYR A 16 -6.85 2.95 10.15
C TYR A 16 -6.68 3.35 8.68
N LEU A 17 -5.56 2.96 8.05
CA LEU A 17 -5.28 3.29 6.65
C LEU A 17 -6.28 2.66 5.69
N LYS A 18 -6.80 1.45 5.98
CA LYS A 18 -7.87 0.83 5.19
C LYS A 18 -9.16 1.64 5.22
N ILE A 19 -9.53 2.20 6.38
CA ILE A 19 -10.68 3.10 6.50
C ILE A 19 -10.46 4.34 5.63
N GLN A 20 -9.28 4.97 5.74
CA GLN A 20 -8.94 6.14 4.92
C GLN A 20 -8.95 5.81 3.41
N TYR A 21 -8.44 4.64 3.03
CA TYR A 21 -8.47 4.17 1.66
C TYR A 21 -9.90 3.92 1.16
N ALA A 22 -10.80 3.42 1.99
CA ALA A 22 -12.20 3.23 1.61
C ALA A 22 -12.90 4.56 1.26
N MET A 23 -12.48 5.67 1.88
CA MET A 23 -13.07 6.99 1.64
C MET A 23 -12.59 7.65 0.34
N GLY A 24 -11.33 7.46 -0.06
CA GLY A 24 -10.73 8.21 -1.19
C GLY A 24 -9.94 7.39 -2.20
N GLN A 25 -9.74 6.10 -1.94
CA GLN A 25 -8.99 5.16 -2.79
C GLN A 25 -7.62 5.68 -3.29
N SER A 26 -6.95 6.49 -2.48
CA SER A 26 -5.67 7.10 -2.86
C SER A 26 -4.61 6.02 -3.13
N PRO A 27 -3.90 6.07 -4.28
CA PRO A 27 -2.83 5.13 -4.59
C PRO A 27 -1.75 5.10 -3.51
N CYS A 28 -1.39 6.27 -2.95
CA CYS A 28 -0.37 6.38 -1.92
C CYS A 28 -0.76 5.62 -0.65
N LEU A 29 -2.04 5.67 -0.26
CA LEU A 29 -2.53 4.90 0.89
C LEU A 29 -2.40 3.39 0.65
N ALA A 30 -2.74 2.90 -0.56
CA ALA A 30 -2.55 1.49 -0.91
C ALA A 30 -1.07 1.07 -0.85
N LEU A 31 -0.15 1.94 -1.29
CA LEU A 31 1.28 1.68 -1.22
C LEU A 31 1.78 1.61 0.23
N VAL A 32 1.32 2.50 1.11
CA VAL A 32 1.69 2.50 2.53
C VAL A 32 1.16 1.25 3.24
N ILE A 33 -0.09 0.85 2.97
CA ILE A 33 -0.68 -0.39 3.51
C ILE A 33 0.15 -1.60 3.06
N SER A 34 0.51 -1.68 1.77
CA SER A 34 1.38 -2.73 1.24
C SER A 34 2.71 -2.80 1.99
N ARG A 35 3.35 -1.65 2.21
CA ARG A 35 4.62 -1.57 2.95
C ARG A 35 4.47 -2.08 4.39
N HIS A 36 3.39 -1.75 5.08
CA HIS A 36 3.17 -2.19 6.47
C HIS A 36 3.03 -3.71 6.55
N TYR A 37 2.32 -4.33 5.60
CA TYR A 37 2.26 -5.78 5.50
C TYR A 37 3.64 -6.43 5.23
N ARG A 38 4.52 -5.81 4.44
CA ARG A 38 5.90 -6.32 4.26
C ARG A 38 6.69 -6.26 5.56
N LEU A 39 6.56 -5.18 6.33
CA LEU A 39 7.19 -5.08 7.66
C LEU A 39 6.70 -6.17 8.61
N LEU A 40 5.38 -6.46 8.62
CA LEU A 40 4.83 -7.57 9.40
C LEU A 40 5.40 -8.92 8.96
N ALA A 41 5.51 -9.16 7.65
CA ALA A 41 6.12 -10.38 7.11
C ALA A 41 7.60 -10.54 7.48
N GLU A 42 8.35 -9.45 7.47
CA GLU A 42 9.77 -9.41 7.87
C GLU A 42 9.96 -9.72 9.36
N SER A 43 9.04 -9.25 10.21
CA SER A 43 9.06 -9.52 11.66
C SER A 43 8.46 -10.87 12.08
N SER A 44 7.77 -11.58 11.17
CA SER A 44 7.05 -12.81 11.51
C SER A 44 7.97 -14.02 11.57
N VAL A 45 7.99 -14.70 12.72
CA VAL A 45 8.72 -15.97 12.92
C VAL A 45 7.97 -17.14 12.29
N GLU A 46 6.63 -17.14 12.36
CA GLU A 46 5.80 -18.19 11.78
C GLU A 46 5.68 -18.03 10.25
N SER A 47 5.92 -19.15 9.53
CA SER A 47 5.91 -19.19 8.07
C SER A 47 4.51 -18.95 7.46
N SER A 48 3.46 -19.41 8.13
CA SER A 48 2.06 -19.21 7.75
C SER A 48 1.69 -17.72 7.78
N ASN A 49 1.97 -17.04 8.89
CA ASN A 49 1.71 -15.60 9.06
C ASN A 49 2.53 -14.77 8.06
N LYS A 50 3.81 -15.11 7.89
CA LYS A 50 4.66 -14.47 6.89
C LYS A 50 4.08 -14.56 5.49
N THR A 51 3.64 -15.75 5.07
CA THR A 51 3.03 -15.97 3.76
C THR A 51 1.74 -15.17 3.60
N ASN A 52 0.88 -15.16 4.62
CA ASN A 52 -0.34 -14.35 4.62
C ASN A 52 -0.03 -12.86 4.44
N TYR A 53 0.91 -12.31 5.20
CA TYR A 53 1.31 -10.91 5.09
C TYR A 53 1.92 -10.57 3.72
N VAL A 54 2.73 -11.45 3.13
CA VAL A 54 3.25 -11.26 1.77
C VAL A 54 2.13 -11.21 0.73
N ASN A 55 1.13 -12.08 0.85
CA ASN A 55 -0.03 -12.09 -0.04
C ASN A 55 -0.85 -10.80 0.09
N GLN A 56 -1.08 -10.33 1.31
CA GLN A 56 -1.75 -9.06 1.57
C GLN A 56 -0.96 -7.88 0.99
N ALA A 57 0.36 -7.83 1.24
CA ALA A 57 1.23 -6.79 0.68
C ALA A 57 1.14 -6.74 -0.85
N SER A 58 1.16 -7.91 -1.50
CA SER A 58 1.10 -8.01 -2.96
C SER A 58 -0.25 -7.55 -3.52
N SER A 59 -1.35 -7.91 -2.85
CA SER A 59 -2.71 -7.45 -3.22
C SER A 59 -2.81 -5.93 -3.18
N TRP A 60 -2.36 -5.30 -2.09
CA TRP A 60 -2.37 -3.84 -1.93
C TRP A 60 -1.42 -3.12 -2.89
N PHE A 61 -0.26 -3.70 -3.20
CA PHE A 61 0.61 -3.16 -4.24
C PHE A 61 -0.06 -3.22 -5.62
N GLY A 62 -0.83 -4.29 -5.90
CA GLY A 62 -1.68 -4.37 -7.08
C GLY A 62 -2.72 -3.25 -7.15
N CYS A 63 -3.36 -2.90 -6.04
CA CYS A 63 -4.27 -1.75 -5.96
C CYS A 63 -3.56 -0.43 -6.30
N TYR A 64 -2.36 -0.21 -5.76
CA TYR A 64 -1.52 0.94 -6.11
C TYR A 64 -1.25 0.98 -7.63
N LEU A 65 -0.75 -0.10 -8.21
CA LEU A 65 -0.39 -0.15 -9.63
C LEU A 65 -1.60 0.13 -10.55
N LYS A 66 -2.78 -0.38 -10.22
CA LYS A 66 -4.01 -0.14 -10.99
C LYS A 66 -4.43 1.33 -11.02
N LYS A 67 -4.14 2.10 -9.97
CA LYS A 67 -4.55 3.50 -9.85
C LYS A 67 -3.43 4.49 -10.18
N ALA A 68 -2.17 4.10 -10.00
CA ALA A 68 -1.00 4.93 -10.31
C ALA A 68 -0.71 4.98 -11.82
N LYS A 69 -0.92 3.89 -12.57
CA LYS A 69 -0.70 3.88 -14.03
C LYS A 69 -1.56 4.89 -14.78
N PRO A 70 -2.89 4.97 -14.56
CA PRO A 70 -3.72 5.98 -15.22
C PRO A 70 -3.35 7.41 -14.84
N LEU A 71 -2.84 7.64 -13.61
CA LEU A 71 -2.40 8.97 -13.17
C LEU A 71 -1.18 9.44 -13.96
N ALA A 72 -0.16 8.57 -14.10
CA ALA A 72 1.05 8.90 -14.85
C ALA A 72 0.76 9.18 -16.34
N GLU A 73 -0.16 8.42 -16.93
CA GLU A 73 -0.61 8.64 -18.32
C GLU A 73 -1.40 9.95 -18.46
N ALA A 74 -2.30 10.26 -17.52
CA ALA A 74 -3.05 11.51 -17.52
C ALA A 74 -2.14 12.74 -17.33
N GLU A 75 -1.15 12.66 -16.44
CA GLU A 75 -0.14 13.71 -16.25
C GLU A 75 0.68 13.92 -17.52
N MET A 76 1.08 12.86 -18.21
CA MET A 76 1.83 12.96 -19.47
C MET A 76 1.02 13.66 -20.57
N HIS A 77 -0.29 13.40 -20.66
CA HIS A 77 -1.17 14.10 -21.61
C HIS A 77 -1.32 15.59 -21.30
N ILE A 78 -1.42 15.96 -20.02
CA ILE A 78 -1.48 17.37 -19.60
C ILE A 78 -0.20 18.12 -20.02
N TYR A 79 0.98 17.52 -19.84
CA TYR A 79 2.24 18.14 -20.27
C TYR A 79 2.39 18.22 -21.80
N SER A 80 1.84 17.26 -22.55
CA SER A 80 1.89 17.30 -24.02
C SER A 80 1.01 18.38 -24.66
N GLY A 81 -0.05 18.83 -23.97
CA GLY A 81 -0.94 19.88 -24.45
C GLY A 81 -0.38 21.31 -24.32
N VAL A 82 0.75 21.51 -23.63
CA VAL A 82 1.34 22.85 -23.39
C VAL A 82 2.35 23.25 -24.48
N TYR A 83 2.80 22.30 -25.32
CA TYR A 83 3.79 22.56 -26.39
C TYR A 83 3.22 22.45 -27.82
N GLY A 84 1.91 22.48 -27.99
CA GLY A 84 1.25 22.45 -29.30
C GLY A 84 0.66 23.82 -29.69
N VAL A 85 1.52 24.78 -30.05
CA VAL A 85 1.15 25.99 -30.82
C VAL A 85 2.14 26.16 -31.95
#